data_AF-A0A0N7IRX0-F1
#
_entry.id   AF-A0A0N7IRX0-F1
#
_cell.length_a   1.000
_cell.length_b   1.000
_cell.length_c   1.000
_cell.angle_alpha   90.00
_cell.angle_beta   90.00
_cell.angle_gamma   90.00
#
_symmetry.space_group_name_H-M   'P 1'
#
loop_
_entity.id
_entity.type
_entity.pdbx_description
1 polymer ?
#
loop_
_entity_poly.entity_id
_entity_poly.type
_entity_poly.pdbx_seq_one_letter_code
_entity_poly.pdbx_strand_id
1 'polypeptide(L)'
;MLVMTSSTTHKILAPLAAAAVALGGLALADKLPAPASAVTQAVHTAYSPGSTTTRDREELSHVEGVSHQAAAVTGAASQAVLDYWTEERMAAAKPITSMLEGTLPLAGEDPSSGGGVEHQASPRSDSTGERWPADGLVTRTTGKVYLTMDGRDFTCTASVVDSANRSTLVTAGHCAKDGRGSWARNWTFVPAYSDGDSPYGRFTASDMLVAPQWSRQADDSYDFAMVVVNTDDGTSVQDRVGSQRIAFGSWTEEKVREGVQVYGRTTPDTGGTTANGVHCDMTQGSSGGPWFTGFDTRTGRGTISSVVSFKYADDRHTQYGPRFGEAARKLYDRASRL
;
A
#
# COMPACT_ATOMS: atom_id res chain seq x y z
N MET A 1 10.52 -45.28 22.30
CA MET A 1 9.39 -44.36 22.02
C MET A 1 9.68 -43.03 22.67
N LEU A 2 10.36 -42.13 21.96
CA LEU A 2 10.42 -40.69 22.22
C LEU A 2 11.08 -40.08 20.97
N VAL A 3 10.37 -39.24 20.22
CA VAL A 3 10.95 -38.49 19.09
C VAL A 3 11.08 -37.04 19.54
N MET A 4 12.30 -36.53 19.58
CA MET A 4 12.53 -35.12 19.86
C MET A 4 12.18 -34.30 18.63
N THR A 5 11.13 -33.50 18.70
CA THR A 5 10.80 -32.50 17.68
C THR A 5 11.72 -31.30 17.84
N SER A 6 12.61 -31.08 16.87
CA SER A 6 13.45 -29.88 16.82
C SER A 6 12.58 -28.66 16.52
N SER A 7 12.58 -27.67 17.42
CA SER A 7 11.87 -26.40 17.23
C SER A 7 12.71 -25.47 16.35
N THR A 8 12.49 -25.51 15.04
CA THR A 8 13.08 -24.53 14.11
C THR A 8 12.33 -23.20 14.21
N THR A 9 12.86 -22.29 15.04
CA THR A 9 12.36 -20.92 15.16
C THR A 9 12.73 -20.13 13.90
N HIS A 10 11.77 -20.00 12.97
CA HIS A 10 11.94 -19.18 11.77
C HIS A 10 11.97 -17.70 12.18
N LYS A 11 13.00 -16.97 11.76
CA LYS A 11 13.24 -15.59 12.21
C LYS A 11 12.52 -14.60 11.29
N ILE A 12 11.37 -14.09 11.74
CA ILE A 12 10.80 -12.86 11.21
C ILE A 12 11.69 -11.69 11.65
N LEU A 13 12.12 -10.86 10.69
CA LEU A 13 13.01 -9.71 10.92
C LEU A 13 12.24 -8.51 11.47
N ALA A 14 12.04 -8.48 12.79
CA ALA A 14 11.51 -7.31 13.49
C ALA A 14 12.63 -6.41 14.06
N PRO A 15 12.68 -5.10 13.75
CA PRO A 15 13.68 -4.20 14.32
C PRO A 15 13.40 -3.89 15.79
N LEU A 16 14.31 -4.32 16.66
CA LEU A 16 14.39 -3.90 18.06
C LEU A 16 15.09 -2.53 18.16
N ALA A 17 14.31 -1.47 18.40
CA ALA A 17 14.84 -0.17 18.81
C ALA A 17 14.60 0.05 20.32
N ALA A 18 15.68 -0.02 21.11
CA ALA A 18 15.64 0.24 22.55
C ALA A 18 15.73 1.75 22.85
N ALA A 19 15.04 2.19 23.90
CA ALA A 19 15.07 3.58 24.38
C ALA A 19 16.14 3.80 25.47
N ALA A 20 16.78 4.97 25.48
CA ALA A 20 17.58 5.47 26.61
C ALA A 20 17.59 7.02 26.68
N VAL A 21 17.63 7.58 27.89
CA VAL A 21 17.36 9.00 28.25
C VAL A 21 18.25 9.36 29.47
N ALA A 22 18.70 10.59 29.77
CA ALA A 22 18.46 11.91 29.17
C ALA A 22 19.80 12.63 28.79
N LEU A 23 20.07 13.94 28.95
CA LEU A 23 19.81 14.93 30.03
C LEU A 23 19.88 16.39 29.52
N GLY A 24 19.20 17.29 30.22
CA GLY A 24 19.31 18.77 30.08
C GLY A 24 17.99 19.42 29.64
N GLY A 25 17.49 20.49 30.27
CA GLY A 25 17.92 21.20 31.49
C GLY A 25 16.82 22.20 31.90
N LEU A 26 16.70 22.57 33.19
CA LEU A 26 15.61 23.43 33.66
C LEU A 26 15.79 24.91 33.30
N ALA A 27 14.69 25.56 32.91
CA ALA A 27 14.43 26.97 33.20
C ALA A 27 12.91 27.25 33.27
N LEU A 28 12.45 27.87 34.37
CA LEU A 28 11.13 28.48 34.54
C LEU A 28 11.21 29.96 34.02
N ALA A 29 10.19 30.81 33.93
CA ALA A 29 8.78 30.80 34.40
C ALA A 29 7.93 31.83 33.62
N ASP A 30 6.60 31.77 33.78
CA ASP A 30 5.58 32.86 33.78
C ASP A 30 5.56 33.94 32.66
N LYS A 31 4.41 34.36 32.10
CA LYS A 31 3.22 34.91 32.79
C LYS A 31 1.96 34.93 31.90
N LEU A 32 0.81 34.72 32.52
CA LEU A 32 -0.52 35.23 32.10
C LEU A 32 -0.99 36.28 33.13
N PRO A 33 -1.85 37.24 32.75
CA PRO A 33 -3.29 37.05 32.99
C PRO A 33 -4.23 37.56 31.88
N ALA A 34 -5.47 37.07 31.91
CA ALA A 34 -6.64 37.52 31.13
C ALA A 34 -7.40 38.65 31.89
N PRO A 35 -8.66 39.07 31.56
CA PRO A 35 -9.49 38.78 30.39
C PRO A 35 -10.13 40.03 29.73
N ALA A 36 -10.85 39.86 28.62
CA ALA A 36 -11.78 40.88 28.10
C ALA A 36 -13.05 40.25 27.46
N SER A 37 -14.19 40.88 27.73
CA SER A 37 -15.57 40.43 27.55
C SER A 37 -16.00 39.96 26.15
N ALA A 38 -17.06 39.14 26.15
CA ALA A 38 -17.81 38.72 24.97
C ALA A 38 -18.72 39.82 24.39
N VAL A 39 -19.37 39.46 23.26
CA VAL A 39 -20.49 40.14 22.58
C VAL A 39 -20.14 41.30 21.64
N THR A 40 -19.99 40.96 20.35
CA THR A 40 -20.80 41.55 19.28
C THR A 40 -20.92 40.52 18.14
N GLN A 41 -22.10 39.93 17.95
CA GLN A 41 -22.44 39.24 16.70
C GLN A 41 -23.09 40.24 15.75
N ALA A 42 -22.56 40.37 14.53
CA ALA A 42 -23.33 40.85 13.38
C ALA A 42 -22.72 40.36 12.06
N VAL A 43 -23.31 39.28 11.53
CA VAL A 43 -23.54 39.01 10.10
C VAL A 43 -22.46 39.46 9.09
N HIS A 44 -21.63 38.51 8.66
CA HIS A 44 -21.45 38.25 7.23
C HIS A 44 -21.14 36.75 7.01
N THR A 45 -22.17 35.98 6.65
CA THR A 45 -22.04 34.59 6.20
C THR A 45 -21.47 34.56 4.79
N ALA A 46 -20.14 34.68 4.67
CA ALA A 46 -19.42 34.24 3.50
C ALA A 46 -19.28 32.70 3.57
N TYR A 47 -19.87 32.01 2.59
CA TYR A 47 -19.72 30.57 2.43
C TYR A 47 -18.30 30.28 1.89
N SER A 48 -17.41 29.81 2.76
CA SER A 48 -16.05 29.37 2.38
C SER A 48 -16.01 27.85 2.19
N PRO A 49 -15.93 27.34 0.95
CA PRO A 49 -15.65 25.93 0.71
C PRO A 49 -14.18 25.64 1.07
N GLY A 50 -13.95 25.07 2.25
CA GLY A 50 -12.61 24.79 2.76
C GLY A 50 -12.50 24.43 4.23
N SER A 51 -13.56 24.60 5.04
CA SER A 51 -13.53 24.25 6.48
C SER A 51 -13.87 22.79 6.80
N THR A 52 -14.45 22.03 5.86
CA THR A 52 -14.87 20.63 6.08
C THR A 52 -13.67 19.68 6.10
N THR A 53 -12.80 19.80 5.10
CA THR A 53 -11.72 18.84 4.81
C THR A 53 -10.58 18.80 5.82
N THR A 54 -10.48 19.77 6.72
CA THR A 54 -9.51 19.76 7.84
C THR A 54 -10.08 19.10 9.08
N ARG A 55 -11.32 19.42 9.47
CA ARG A 55 -12.02 18.75 10.59
C ARG A 55 -12.22 17.26 10.33
N ASP A 56 -12.66 16.90 9.13
CA ASP A 56 -12.90 15.49 8.75
C ASP A 56 -11.58 14.66 8.79
N ARG A 57 -10.43 15.33 8.64
CA ARG A 57 -9.07 14.77 8.72
C ARG A 57 -8.48 14.75 10.14
N GLU A 58 -8.79 15.73 10.99
CA GLU A 58 -8.45 15.66 12.42
C GLU A 58 -9.26 14.54 13.11
N GLU A 59 -10.56 14.46 12.83
CA GLU A 59 -11.45 13.40 13.35
C GLU A 59 -10.98 12.00 12.93
N LEU A 60 -10.45 11.87 11.70
CA LEU A 60 -9.82 10.65 11.17
C LEU A 60 -8.70 10.10 12.06
N SER A 61 -7.88 10.97 12.66
CA SER A 61 -6.80 10.55 13.57
C SER A 61 -7.30 9.94 14.89
N HIS A 62 -8.60 10.08 15.16
CA HIS A 62 -9.29 9.58 16.34
C HIS A 62 -10.31 8.46 16.05
N VAL A 63 -10.51 8.07 14.78
CA VAL A 63 -11.42 6.96 14.42
C VAL A 63 -10.84 5.61 14.85
N GLU A 64 -11.57 4.88 15.70
CA GLU A 64 -11.18 3.55 16.14
C GLU A 64 -11.06 2.57 14.95
N GLY A 65 -9.97 1.80 14.91
CA GLY A 65 -9.72 0.82 13.85
C GLY A 65 -9.01 1.36 12.61
N VAL A 66 -8.62 2.64 12.57
CA VAL A 66 -7.82 3.25 11.49
C VAL A 66 -6.56 3.88 12.07
N SER A 67 -5.45 3.84 11.33
CA SER A 67 -4.31 4.74 11.54
C SER A 67 -4.14 5.54 10.25
N HIS A 68 -4.14 6.87 10.35
CA HIS A 68 -4.20 7.80 9.22
C HIS A 68 -3.05 8.80 9.28
N GLN A 69 -2.62 9.24 8.10
CA GLN A 69 -1.70 10.36 7.90
C GLN A 69 -2.14 11.18 6.69
N ALA A 70 -2.37 12.47 6.91
CA ALA A 70 -2.50 13.44 5.83
C ALA A 70 -1.14 13.64 5.15
N ALA A 71 -1.14 13.69 3.82
CA ALA A 71 0.02 13.85 2.96
C ALA A 71 -0.07 15.21 2.20
N ALA A 72 -0.06 15.21 0.87
CA ALA A 72 -0.05 16.42 0.07
C ALA A 72 -1.45 17.04 -0.09
N VAL A 73 -2.04 17.53 1.00
CA VAL A 73 -3.44 18.02 1.05
C VAL A 73 -3.67 19.43 0.45
N THR A 74 -2.63 20.11 -0.04
CA THR A 74 -2.75 21.42 -0.71
C THR A 74 -2.13 21.35 -2.11
N GLY A 75 -2.59 22.20 -3.03
CA GLY A 75 -2.03 22.25 -4.40
C GLY A 75 -0.53 22.51 -4.42
N ALA A 76 -0.01 23.39 -3.54
CA ALA A 76 1.42 23.65 -3.42
C ALA A 76 2.20 22.44 -2.88
N ALA A 77 1.63 21.68 -1.92
CA ALA A 77 2.24 20.45 -1.43
C ALA A 77 2.23 19.35 -2.51
N SER A 78 1.14 19.23 -3.28
CA SER A 78 1.04 18.29 -4.40
C SER A 78 2.10 18.61 -5.47
N GLN A 79 2.21 19.88 -5.87
CA GLN A 79 3.22 20.31 -6.85
C GLN A 79 4.64 20.01 -6.36
N ALA A 80 4.97 20.31 -5.10
CA ALA A 80 6.28 20.01 -4.53
C ALA A 80 6.64 18.52 -4.56
N VAL A 81 5.64 17.63 -4.46
CA VAL A 81 5.83 16.17 -4.62
C VAL A 81 6.01 15.77 -6.08
N LEU A 82 5.27 16.38 -7.02
CA LEU A 82 5.44 16.16 -8.46
C LEU A 82 6.79 16.65 -8.99
N ASP A 83 7.29 17.77 -8.46
CA ASP A 83 8.61 18.35 -8.74
C ASP A 83 9.74 17.54 -8.09
N TYR A 84 9.45 16.86 -6.97
CA TYR A 84 10.40 15.96 -6.33
C TYR A 84 10.74 14.76 -7.22
N TRP A 85 9.74 14.16 -7.89
CA TRP A 85 9.95 13.00 -8.77
C TRP A 85 10.29 13.40 -10.20
N THR A 86 11.59 13.61 -10.44
CA THR A 86 12.16 13.57 -11.79
C THR A 86 12.20 12.14 -12.33
N GLU A 87 12.27 11.98 -13.65
CA GLU A 87 12.49 10.67 -14.30
C GLU A 87 13.74 9.96 -13.76
N GLU A 88 14.83 10.71 -13.55
CA GLU A 88 16.06 10.21 -12.93
C GLU A 88 15.83 9.63 -11.53
N ARG A 89 15.07 10.32 -10.66
CA ARG A 89 14.74 9.82 -9.31
C ARG A 89 13.79 8.61 -9.37
N MET A 90 12.83 8.60 -10.28
CA MET A 90 11.94 7.45 -10.48
C MET A 90 12.71 6.22 -10.99
N ALA A 91 13.70 6.40 -11.87
CA ALA A 91 14.58 5.34 -12.33
C ALA A 91 15.57 4.86 -11.24
N ALA A 92 16.02 5.76 -10.36
CA ALA A 92 16.94 5.44 -9.26
C ALA A 92 16.25 4.91 -7.98
N ALA A 93 14.92 4.99 -7.90
CA ALA A 93 14.14 4.58 -6.73
C ALA A 93 14.30 3.08 -6.46
N LYS A 94 14.70 2.72 -5.23
CA LYS A 94 15.01 1.33 -4.89
C LYS A 94 13.75 0.54 -4.55
N PRO A 95 13.68 -0.76 -4.78
CA PRO A 95 12.59 -1.54 -4.24
C PRO A 95 12.48 -1.44 -2.69
N ILE A 96 11.26 -1.28 -2.16
CA ILE A 96 11.06 -0.96 -0.74
C ILE A 96 11.56 -2.03 0.24
N THR A 97 11.53 -3.31 -0.16
CA THR A 97 12.04 -4.42 0.66
C THR A 97 13.55 -4.35 0.91
N SER A 98 14.30 -3.54 0.14
CA SER A 98 15.69 -3.17 0.42
C SER A 98 15.90 -2.27 1.65
N MET A 99 14.83 -1.96 2.40
CA MET A 99 14.92 -1.48 3.79
C MET A 99 15.15 -2.62 4.78
N LEU A 100 14.57 -3.79 4.53
CA LEU A 100 14.64 -4.96 5.41
C LEU A 100 15.95 -5.74 5.24
N GLU A 101 16.50 -5.76 4.02
CA GLU A 101 17.68 -6.56 3.62
C GLU A 101 19.04 -5.91 3.91
N GLY A 102 19.14 -5.06 4.93
CA GLY A 102 20.38 -4.37 5.29
C GLY A 102 21.47 -5.29 5.89
N THR A 103 21.93 -6.35 5.21
CA THR A 103 23.23 -7.03 5.49
C THR A 103 23.74 -8.11 4.51
N LEU A 104 23.08 -8.48 3.39
CA LEU A 104 23.58 -9.60 2.52
C LEU A 104 23.62 -9.27 1.02
N PRO A 105 24.77 -9.50 0.32
CA PRO A 105 24.86 -9.40 -1.13
C PRO A 105 24.36 -10.69 -1.79
N LEU A 106 23.55 -10.57 -2.84
CA LEU A 106 22.96 -11.70 -3.55
C LEU A 106 23.20 -11.52 -5.04
N ALA A 107 23.83 -12.51 -5.66
CA ALA A 107 24.39 -12.44 -7.00
C ALA A 107 23.54 -13.18 -8.02
N GLY A 108 23.58 -12.69 -9.27
CA GLY A 108 23.24 -13.46 -10.48
C GLY A 108 21.76 -13.53 -10.82
N GLU A 109 21.32 -12.65 -11.72
CA GLU A 109 20.18 -12.92 -12.60
C GLU A 109 20.69 -13.68 -13.83
N ASP A 110 19.99 -14.73 -14.26
CA ASP A 110 20.32 -15.49 -15.48
C ASP A 110 19.11 -15.49 -16.43
N PRO A 111 19.22 -14.98 -17.67
CA PRO A 111 18.06 -14.77 -18.53
C PRO A 111 17.87 -15.91 -19.56
N SER A 112 16.72 -16.59 -19.55
CA SER A 112 15.98 -16.95 -20.78
C SER A 112 14.77 -17.87 -20.53
N SER A 113 13.66 -17.55 -21.19
CA SER A 113 13.11 -18.33 -22.31
C SER A 113 11.81 -17.68 -22.79
N GLY A 114 11.36 -18.00 -24.01
CA GLY A 114 10.15 -17.38 -24.57
C GLY A 114 9.51 -18.21 -25.67
N GLY A 115 8.34 -17.75 -26.12
CA GLY A 115 7.65 -18.27 -27.30
C GLY A 115 6.31 -18.94 -26.99
N GLY A 116 5.20 -18.23 -27.27
CA GLY A 116 3.85 -18.79 -27.27
C GLY A 116 2.80 -17.87 -26.65
N VAL A 117 2.00 -17.18 -27.47
CA VAL A 117 0.81 -16.46 -26.99
C VAL A 117 -0.32 -17.47 -26.81
N GLU A 118 -0.54 -17.92 -25.57
CA GLU A 118 -1.63 -18.84 -25.24
C GLU A 118 -2.77 -18.11 -24.50
N HIS A 119 -3.97 -18.15 -25.09
CA HIS A 119 -5.17 -17.55 -24.51
C HIS A 119 -5.95 -18.53 -23.62
N GLN A 120 -5.78 -18.48 -22.30
CA GLN A 120 -6.82 -18.74 -21.28
C GLN A 120 -6.28 -18.41 -19.88
N ALA A 121 -7.06 -17.74 -19.02
CA ALA A 121 -6.87 -17.93 -17.57
C ALA A 121 -7.64 -19.16 -17.10
N SER A 122 -6.90 -20.23 -16.89
CA SER A 122 -6.89 -20.81 -15.54
C SER A 122 -5.51 -20.50 -14.95
N PRO A 123 -5.35 -20.33 -13.64
CA PRO A 123 -4.03 -20.11 -13.08
C PRO A 123 -3.12 -21.31 -13.37
N ARG A 124 -2.07 -21.05 -14.15
CA ARG A 124 -0.98 -21.98 -14.38
C ARG A 124 -0.34 -22.30 -13.04
N SER A 125 -0.31 -23.59 -12.67
CA SER A 125 0.36 -24.07 -11.45
C SER A 125 1.88 -23.90 -11.50
N ASP A 126 2.38 -23.63 -12.69
CA ASP A 126 3.76 -23.33 -13.10
C ASP A 126 4.02 -21.83 -13.33
N SER A 127 3.03 -20.95 -13.15
CA SER A 127 3.25 -19.50 -13.23
C SER A 127 4.14 -19.04 -12.07
N THR A 128 5.23 -18.36 -12.40
CA THR A 128 6.13 -17.74 -11.43
C THR A 128 5.87 -16.23 -11.27
N GLY A 129 4.75 -15.71 -11.77
CA GLY A 129 4.46 -14.26 -11.75
C GLY A 129 5.05 -13.50 -12.95
N GLU A 130 4.97 -14.11 -14.12
CA GLU A 130 5.34 -13.54 -15.42
C GLU A 130 4.67 -12.17 -15.67
N ARG A 131 5.32 -11.30 -16.47
CA ARG A 131 4.73 -10.02 -16.87
C ARG A 131 3.45 -10.27 -17.66
N TRP A 132 2.34 -9.70 -17.19
CA TRP A 132 1.04 -9.76 -17.88
C TRP A 132 1.17 -9.29 -19.34
N PRO A 133 0.95 -10.15 -20.36
CA PRO A 133 1.40 -9.88 -21.73
C PRO A 133 0.33 -9.23 -22.63
N ALA A 134 -0.89 -9.01 -22.13
CA ALA A 134 -2.02 -8.55 -22.93
C ALA A 134 -2.55 -7.19 -22.44
N ASP A 135 -3.32 -6.52 -23.29
CA ASP A 135 -4.07 -5.34 -22.89
C ASP A 135 -5.20 -5.67 -21.91
N GLY A 136 -5.78 -4.64 -21.30
CA GLY A 136 -6.98 -4.77 -20.49
C GLY A 136 -7.11 -3.67 -19.45
N LEU A 137 -8.12 -3.76 -18.59
CA LEU A 137 -8.30 -2.79 -17.51
C LEU A 137 -7.12 -2.81 -16.53
N VAL A 138 -6.56 -3.99 -16.23
CA VAL A 138 -5.43 -4.17 -15.31
C VAL A 138 -4.21 -3.32 -15.69
N THR A 139 -3.85 -3.22 -16.98
CA THR A 139 -2.61 -2.54 -17.40
C THR A 139 -2.63 -1.05 -17.13
N ARG A 140 -3.81 -0.44 -17.01
CA ARG A 140 -4.00 0.97 -16.67
C ARG A 140 -4.48 1.23 -15.25
N THR A 141 -5.21 0.30 -14.62
CA THR A 141 -5.61 0.45 -13.21
C THR A 141 -4.50 0.12 -12.23
N THR A 142 -3.47 -0.63 -12.65
CA THR A 142 -2.30 -0.97 -11.85
C THR A 142 -1.11 -0.12 -12.31
N GLY A 143 -0.25 0.28 -11.37
CA GLY A 143 0.82 1.23 -11.66
C GLY A 143 1.91 1.25 -10.60
N LYS A 144 3.02 1.89 -10.94
CA LYS A 144 4.13 2.10 -10.00
C LYS A 144 3.74 3.12 -8.94
N VAL A 145 4.30 2.94 -7.76
CA VAL A 145 4.30 3.91 -6.68
C VAL A 145 5.75 4.32 -6.45
N TYR A 146 5.96 5.61 -6.23
CA TYR A 146 7.22 6.20 -5.78
C TYR A 146 7.00 6.88 -4.44
N LEU A 147 7.90 6.66 -3.48
CA LEU A 147 7.80 7.23 -2.15
C LEU A 147 9.18 7.44 -1.53
N THR A 148 9.28 8.36 -0.57
CA THR A 148 10.48 8.57 0.24
C THR A 148 10.20 8.13 1.67
N MET A 149 11.02 7.25 2.23
CA MET A 149 10.92 6.75 3.60
C MET A 149 12.31 6.79 4.25
N ASP A 150 12.40 7.31 5.48
CA ASP A 150 13.65 7.48 6.23
C ASP A 150 14.83 8.10 5.44
N GLY A 151 14.49 9.05 4.55
CA GLY A 151 15.46 9.79 3.73
C GLY A 151 15.94 9.06 2.48
N ARG A 152 15.37 7.89 2.15
CA ARG A 152 15.67 7.09 0.97
C ARG A 152 14.45 6.98 0.06
N ASP A 153 14.70 6.92 -1.25
CA ASP A 153 13.67 6.82 -2.28
C ASP A 153 13.40 5.37 -2.68
N PHE A 154 12.12 5.02 -2.73
CA PHE A 154 11.64 3.67 -2.96
C PHE A 154 10.52 3.56 -4.00
N THR A 155 10.38 2.35 -4.56
CA THR A 155 9.28 1.97 -5.45
C THR A 155 8.47 0.78 -4.91
N CYS A 156 7.16 0.87 -5.16
CA CYS A 156 6.11 -0.08 -4.87
C CYS A 156 5.17 -0.20 -6.09
N THR A 157 4.07 -0.92 -5.93
CA THR A 157 2.94 -1.02 -6.85
C THR A 157 1.64 -0.67 -6.10
N ALA A 158 0.64 -0.13 -6.80
CA ALA A 158 -0.71 0.05 -6.29
C ALA A 158 -1.75 -0.24 -7.38
N SER A 159 -3.03 -0.29 -7.02
CA SER A 159 -4.13 -0.39 -7.98
C SER A 159 -5.34 0.45 -7.61
N VAL A 160 -5.95 1.05 -8.63
CA VAL A 160 -7.20 1.84 -8.50
C VAL A 160 -8.37 0.91 -8.19
N VAL A 161 -9.06 1.18 -7.09
CA VAL A 161 -10.28 0.46 -6.70
C VAL A 161 -11.52 1.31 -6.97
N ASP A 162 -12.61 0.61 -7.24
CA ASP A 162 -13.94 1.22 -7.34
C ASP A 162 -14.28 1.82 -5.97
N SER A 163 -14.67 3.09 -5.94
CA SER A 163 -14.74 3.92 -4.72
C SER A 163 -15.56 5.17 -4.98
N ALA A 164 -16.30 5.65 -3.97
CA ALA A 164 -17.25 6.74 -4.13
C ALA A 164 -16.59 8.10 -4.41
N ASN A 165 -15.39 8.34 -3.85
CA ASN A 165 -14.56 9.51 -4.15
C ASN A 165 -13.78 9.41 -5.47
N ARG A 166 -13.76 8.22 -6.11
CA ARG A 166 -13.11 7.97 -7.40
C ARG A 166 -11.58 8.17 -7.37
N SER A 167 -11.00 8.19 -6.17
CA SER A 167 -9.61 8.53 -5.89
C SER A 167 -8.90 7.56 -4.92
N THR A 168 -9.52 6.42 -4.58
CA THR A 168 -8.91 5.42 -3.69
C THR A 168 -8.09 4.37 -4.45
N LEU A 169 -6.88 4.12 -3.96
CA LEU A 169 -5.97 3.07 -4.36
C LEU A 169 -5.81 2.05 -3.24
N VAL A 170 -5.55 0.80 -3.59
CA VAL A 170 -5.09 -0.24 -2.66
C VAL A 170 -3.62 -0.59 -2.93
N THR A 171 -2.85 -0.81 -1.86
CA THR A 171 -1.43 -1.18 -1.87
C THR A 171 -1.06 -1.90 -0.56
N ALA A 172 0.20 -2.26 -0.35
CA ALA A 172 0.68 -2.86 0.90
C ALA A 172 0.82 -1.78 2.00
N GLY A 173 0.72 -2.19 3.26
CA GLY A 173 0.89 -1.33 4.43
C GLY A 173 2.26 -0.67 4.46
N HIS A 174 3.31 -1.45 4.20
CA HIS A 174 4.70 -1.00 4.14
C HIS A 174 4.97 0.03 3.04
N CYS A 175 4.20 0.00 1.93
CA CYS A 175 4.24 1.02 0.89
C CYS A 175 3.66 2.39 1.33
N ALA A 176 2.99 2.47 2.48
CA ALA A 176 2.49 3.71 3.08
C ALA A 176 3.18 4.05 4.41
N LYS A 177 3.63 3.05 5.18
CA LYS A 177 4.23 3.21 6.51
C LYS A 177 5.12 2.03 6.87
N ASP A 178 6.34 2.27 7.35
CA ASP A 178 7.26 1.24 7.89
C ASP A 178 6.75 0.64 9.22
N GLY A 179 5.63 -0.08 9.22
CA GLY A 179 5.03 -0.69 10.41
C GLY A 179 4.89 0.31 11.57
N ARG A 180 5.79 0.20 12.55
CA ARG A 180 5.86 1.06 13.76
C ARG A 180 6.66 2.36 13.57
N GLY A 181 7.43 2.48 12.50
CA GLY A 181 8.30 3.59 12.13
C GLY A 181 7.62 4.68 11.28
N SER A 182 8.35 5.21 10.31
CA SER A 182 7.95 6.39 9.54
C SER A 182 6.77 6.17 8.60
N TRP A 183 5.97 7.22 8.41
CA TRP A 183 5.04 7.31 7.28
C TRP A 183 5.80 7.69 6.00
N ALA A 184 5.32 7.23 4.86
CA ALA A 184 5.84 7.61 3.55
C ALA A 184 5.67 9.12 3.30
N ARG A 185 6.64 9.70 2.59
CA ARG A 185 6.57 11.06 2.05
C ARG A 185 6.72 11.01 0.54
N ASN A 186 6.43 12.14 -0.13
CA ASN A 186 6.49 12.26 -1.59
C ASN A 186 5.67 11.18 -2.33
N TRP A 187 4.66 10.57 -1.70
CA TRP A 187 4.00 9.39 -2.23
C TRP A 187 3.25 9.73 -3.53
N THR A 188 3.61 9.07 -4.63
CA THR A 188 3.13 9.34 -5.99
C THR A 188 2.82 8.04 -6.73
N PHE A 189 1.61 7.92 -7.26
CA PHE A 189 1.18 6.82 -8.12
C PHE A 189 1.25 7.19 -9.60
N VAL A 190 1.76 6.28 -10.43
CA VAL A 190 1.90 6.44 -11.87
C VAL A 190 1.26 5.22 -12.58
N PRO A 191 0.03 5.35 -13.11
CA PRO A 191 -0.68 4.26 -13.76
C PRO A 191 -0.01 3.88 -15.09
N ALA A 192 0.08 2.58 -15.39
CA ALA A 192 0.73 2.04 -16.60
C ALA A 192 2.18 2.52 -16.85
N TYR A 193 2.94 2.85 -15.81
CA TYR A 193 4.34 3.26 -15.96
C TYR A 193 5.19 2.19 -16.66
N SER A 194 5.94 2.59 -17.69
CA SER A 194 7.02 1.79 -18.29
C SER A 194 8.16 2.73 -18.67
N ASP A 195 9.38 2.43 -18.23
CA ASP A 195 10.62 2.99 -18.79
C ASP A 195 10.72 4.54 -18.83
N GLY A 196 10.00 5.22 -17.93
CA GLY A 196 9.93 6.68 -17.82
C GLY A 196 8.53 7.23 -18.17
N ASP A 197 7.82 6.55 -19.06
CA ASP A 197 6.52 7.00 -19.56
C ASP A 197 5.45 7.01 -18.45
N SER A 198 4.71 8.12 -18.38
CA SER A 198 3.61 8.34 -17.44
C SER A 198 2.30 8.62 -18.21
N PRO A 199 1.80 7.67 -19.03
CA PRO A 199 0.79 7.93 -20.07
C PRO A 199 -0.58 8.38 -19.55
N TYR A 200 -0.83 8.19 -18.25
CA TYR A 200 -2.08 8.57 -17.58
C TYR A 200 -1.91 9.69 -16.54
N GLY A 201 -0.75 10.35 -16.48
CA GLY A 201 -0.44 11.38 -15.47
C GLY A 201 0.14 10.81 -14.18
N ARG A 202 0.30 11.67 -13.16
CA ARG A 202 0.95 11.33 -11.88
C ARG A 202 0.10 11.82 -10.70
N PHE A 203 -0.26 10.92 -9.79
CA PHE A 203 -1.24 11.17 -8.74
C PHE A 203 -0.59 11.13 -7.35
N THR A 204 -0.50 12.28 -6.68
CA THR A 204 0.12 12.40 -5.35
C THR A 204 -0.85 11.98 -4.24
N ALA A 205 -0.38 11.36 -3.16
CA ALA A 205 -1.25 11.02 -2.02
C ALA A 205 -1.76 12.28 -1.31
N SER A 206 -3.06 12.37 -1.06
CA SER A 206 -3.66 13.30 -0.11
C SER A 206 -3.74 12.69 1.30
N ASP A 207 -4.06 11.40 1.40
CA ASP A 207 -4.32 10.70 2.65
C ASP A 207 -3.88 9.24 2.56
N MET A 208 -3.19 8.75 3.59
CA MET A 208 -2.78 7.34 3.71
C MET A 208 -3.42 6.71 4.94
N LEU A 209 -4.02 5.53 4.77
CA LEU A 209 -4.74 4.80 5.81
C LEU A 209 -4.19 3.37 5.90
N VAL A 210 -3.77 2.95 7.09
CA VAL A 210 -3.32 1.58 7.41
C VAL A 210 -4.04 1.05 8.65
N ALA A 211 -4.02 -0.25 8.86
CA ALA A 211 -4.59 -0.86 10.06
C ALA A 211 -3.74 -0.51 11.31
N PRO A 212 -4.36 -0.31 12.50
CA PRO A 212 -3.62 -0.11 13.75
C PRO A 212 -2.69 -1.28 14.11
N GLN A 213 -3.02 -2.51 13.71
CA GLN A 213 -2.17 -3.70 13.87
C GLN A 213 -0.85 -3.52 13.14
N TRP A 214 -0.89 -3.15 11.84
CA TRP A 214 0.30 -2.76 11.09
C TRP A 214 1.03 -1.59 11.75
N SER A 215 0.31 -0.49 11.99
CA SER A 215 0.89 0.77 12.50
C SER A 215 1.54 0.68 13.90
N ARG A 216 1.17 -0.30 14.73
CA ARG A 216 1.56 -0.37 16.15
C ARG A 216 2.31 -1.65 16.51
N GLN A 217 2.14 -2.71 15.73
CA GLN A 217 2.71 -4.04 16.00
C GLN A 217 3.56 -4.56 14.82
N ALA A 218 3.47 -3.94 13.63
CA ALA A 218 4.04 -4.48 12.38
C ALA A 218 3.57 -5.92 12.10
N ASP A 219 2.28 -6.19 12.32
CA ASP A 219 1.65 -7.47 12.03
C ASP A 219 1.37 -7.59 10.52
N ASP A 220 2.15 -8.43 9.84
CA ASP A 220 2.07 -8.70 8.40
C ASP A 220 0.69 -9.22 7.95
N SER A 221 -0.11 -9.78 8.87
CA SER A 221 -1.53 -10.11 8.60
C SER A 221 -2.38 -8.90 8.18
N TYR A 222 -1.90 -7.70 8.48
CA TYR A 222 -2.55 -6.42 8.23
C TYR A 222 -1.71 -5.49 7.34
N ASP A 223 -0.73 -6.01 6.61
CA ASP A 223 0.13 -5.26 5.69
C ASP A 223 -0.62 -4.84 4.40
N PHE A 224 -1.65 -4.02 4.58
CA PHE A 224 -2.42 -3.39 3.51
C PHE A 224 -2.72 -1.93 3.84
N ALA A 225 -2.78 -1.11 2.81
CA ALA A 225 -3.11 0.31 2.88
C ALA A 225 -4.20 0.67 1.88
N MET A 226 -5.00 1.67 2.26
CA MET A 226 -5.82 2.44 1.33
C MET A 226 -5.21 3.83 1.23
N VAL A 227 -4.92 4.28 0.02
CA VAL A 227 -4.34 5.60 -0.23
C VAL A 227 -5.30 6.40 -1.10
N VAL A 228 -5.68 7.58 -0.64
CA VAL A 228 -6.45 8.54 -1.44
C VAL A 228 -5.47 9.48 -2.12
N VAL A 229 -5.63 9.67 -3.43
CA VAL A 229 -4.79 10.55 -4.24
C VAL A 229 -5.51 11.81 -4.68
N ASN A 230 -4.74 12.88 -4.83
CA ASN A 230 -5.19 14.12 -5.47
C ASN A 230 -5.56 13.87 -6.94
N THR A 231 -6.37 14.77 -7.49
CA THR A 231 -6.68 14.80 -8.92
C THR A 231 -5.48 15.28 -9.75
N ASP A 232 -5.34 14.75 -10.95
CA ASP A 232 -4.38 15.19 -11.99
C ASP A 232 -5.15 16.05 -13.00
N ASP A 233 -4.79 17.33 -13.11
CA ASP A 233 -5.52 18.36 -13.86
C ASP A 233 -7.05 18.33 -13.62
N GLY A 234 -7.43 18.22 -12.34
CA GLY A 234 -8.85 18.14 -11.93
C GLY A 234 -9.56 16.82 -12.24
N THR A 235 -8.88 15.87 -12.90
CA THR A 235 -9.41 14.53 -13.21
C THR A 235 -9.13 13.56 -12.06
N SER A 236 -10.14 12.79 -11.63
CA SER A 236 -9.92 11.70 -10.67
C SER A 236 -9.13 10.55 -11.32
N VAL A 237 -8.35 9.80 -10.53
CA VAL A 237 -7.59 8.66 -11.08
C VAL A 237 -8.52 7.62 -11.71
N GLN A 238 -9.68 7.37 -11.10
CA GLN A 238 -10.66 6.42 -11.63
C GLN A 238 -11.39 6.95 -12.89
N ASP A 239 -11.58 8.27 -13.05
CA ASP A 239 -12.02 8.82 -14.34
C ASP A 239 -10.98 8.60 -15.44
N ARG A 240 -9.70 8.75 -15.10
CA ARG A 240 -8.59 8.64 -16.05
C ARG A 240 -8.35 7.20 -16.52
N VAL A 241 -8.37 6.21 -15.61
CA VAL A 241 -7.99 4.81 -15.94
C VAL A 241 -9.07 3.76 -15.64
N GLY A 242 -10.17 4.13 -14.99
CA GLY A 242 -11.16 3.19 -14.46
C GLY A 242 -10.74 2.57 -13.13
N SER A 243 -11.44 1.52 -12.71
CA SER A 243 -11.26 0.85 -11.42
C SER A 243 -11.42 -0.67 -11.51
N GLN A 244 -10.72 -1.38 -10.64
CA GLN A 244 -11.01 -2.77 -10.32
C GLN A 244 -11.99 -2.87 -9.16
N ARG A 245 -12.76 -3.97 -9.07
CA ARG A 245 -13.55 -4.22 -7.86
C ARG A 245 -12.64 -4.63 -6.71
N ILE A 246 -13.07 -4.43 -5.48
CA ILE A 246 -12.41 -4.95 -4.27
C ILE A 246 -13.41 -5.78 -3.44
N ALA A 247 -12.93 -6.85 -2.81
CA ALA A 247 -13.72 -7.70 -1.93
C ALA A 247 -13.05 -7.91 -0.57
N PHE A 248 -13.88 -8.11 0.45
CA PHE A 248 -13.48 -8.30 1.84
C PHE A 248 -14.20 -9.51 2.44
N GLY A 249 -13.50 -10.36 3.17
CA GLY A 249 -14.04 -11.62 3.72
C GLY A 249 -14.23 -12.72 2.66
N SER A 250 -13.63 -12.59 1.48
CA SER A 250 -13.71 -13.58 0.40
C SER A 250 -12.90 -14.86 0.69
N TRP A 251 -11.89 -14.80 1.56
CA TRP A 251 -11.00 -15.92 1.89
C TRP A 251 -11.35 -16.50 3.26
N THR A 252 -12.19 -17.55 3.28
CA THR A 252 -12.34 -18.42 4.46
C THR A 252 -11.37 -19.60 4.36
N GLU A 253 -11.01 -20.23 5.48
CA GLU A 253 -10.21 -21.47 5.46
C GLU A 253 -10.85 -22.56 4.60
N GLU A 254 -12.18 -22.66 4.66
CA GLU A 254 -13.00 -23.51 3.82
C GLU A 254 -12.78 -23.20 2.33
N LYS A 255 -12.96 -21.95 1.90
CA LYS A 255 -12.76 -21.53 0.49
C LYS A 255 -11.33 -21.73 -0.01
N VAL A 256 -10.33 -21.46 0.83
CA VAL A 256 -8.92 -21.74 0.47
C VAL A 256 -8.70 -23.24 0.29
N ARG A 257 -9.24 -24.08 1.18
CA ARG A 257 -9.19 -25.56 1.07
C ARG A 257 -9.99 -26.11 -0.11
N GLU A 258 -11.09 -25.46 -0.48
CA GLU A 258 -11.88 -25.74 -1.69
C GLU A 258 -11.19 -25.26 -2.98
N GLY A 259 -10.07 -24.55 -2.87
CA GLY A 259 -9.31 -24.08 -4.01
C GLY A 259 -9.90 -22.83 -4.69
N VAL A 260 -10.52 -21.91 -3.93
CA VAL A 260 -10.83 -20.56 -4.42
C VAL A 260 -9.51 -19.86 -4.75
N GLN A 261 -9.17 -19.87 -6.04
CA GLN A 261 -7.88 -19.37 -6.52
C GLN A 261 -7.89 -17.86 -6.59
N VAL A 262 -6.85 -17.25 -6.02
CA VAL A 262 -6.59 -15.81 -6.13
C VAL A 262 -5.25 -15.66 -6.79
N TYR A 263 -5.26 -15.26 -8.07
CA TYR A 263 -4.11 -15.28 -8.98
C TYR A 263 -3.50 -16.68 -9.25
N GLY A 264 -3.54 -17.61 -8.28
CA GLY A 264 -3.01 -18.97 -8.31
C GLY A 264 -3.63 -19.88 -7.26
N ARG A 265 -3.15 -21.12 -7.18
CA ARG A 265 -3.39 -21.99 -6.03
C ARG A 265 -2.63 -21.40 -4.83
N THR A 266 -3.36 -20.93 -3.82
CA THR A 266 -2.77 -20.39 -2.60
C THR A 266 -2.54 -21.49 -1.56
N THR A 267 -1.60 -21.27 -0.63
CA THR A 267 -1.43 -22.08 0.59
C THR A 267 -1.44 -21.17 1.82
N PRO A 268 -2.20 -21.50 2.88
CA PRO A 268 -2.15 -20.75 4.14
C PRO A 268 -0.72 -20.62 4.67
N ASP A 269 -0.40 -19.47 5.25
CA ASP A 269 0.85 -19.31 5.97
C ASP A 269 0.93 -20.22 7.22
N THR A 270 2.14 -20.68 7.53
CA THR A 270 2.48 -21.43 8.74
C THR A 270 3.49 -20.70 9.64
N GLY A 271 4.02 -19.54 9.21
CA GLY A 271 4.95 -18.69 9.96
C GLY A 271 4.31 -17.82 11.04
N GLY A 272 2.97 -17.81 11.14
CA GLY A 272 2.22 -17.17 12.23
C GLY A 272 1.34 -16.01 11.81
N THR A 273 1.24 -15.72 10.52
CA THR A 273 0.32 -14.70 9.97
C THR A 273 -1.01 -15.34 9.53
N THR A 274 -1.98 -14.51 9.15
CA THR A 274 -3.18 -14.98 8.44
C THR A 274 -3.05 -14.91 6.91
N ALA A 275 -1.86 -14.62 6.36
CA ALA A 275 -1.65 -14.52 4.93
C ALA A 275 -1.84 -15.87 4.21
N ASN A 276 -1.83 -15.85 2.88
CA ASN A 276 -1.52 -17.04 2.09
C ASN A 276 -0.35 -16.74 1.16
N GLY A 277 0.47 -17.75 0.91
CA GLY A 277 1.49 -17.76 -0.11
C GLY A 277 0.93 -18.20 -1.47
N VAL A 278 1.51 -17.67 -2.54
CA VAL A 278 1.48 -18.26 -3.89
C VAL A 278 2.92 -18.46 -4.37
N HIS A 279 3.15 -19.48 -5.19
CA HIS A 279 4.43 -19.60 -5.89
C HIS A 279 4.58 -18.41 -6.84
N CYS A 280 5.64 -17.63 -6.68
CA CYS A 280 5.90 -16.42 -7.44
C CYS A 280 7.35 -15.95 -7.25
N ASP A 281 8.10 -15.90 -8.35
CA ASP A 281 9.46 -15.39 -8.44
C ASP A 281 9.53 -13.86 -8.62
N MET A 282 8.39 -13.15 -8.66
CA MET A 282 8.38 -11.68 -8.69
C MET A 282 9.30 -11.13 -7.60
N THR A 283 10.19 -10.24 -8.03
CA THR A 283 11.23 -9.66 -7.20
C THR A 283 10.72 -8.38 -6.53
N GLN A 284 11.64 -7.65 -5.93
CA GLN A 284 11.36 -6.52 -5.07
C GLN A 284 10.65 -5.38 -5.82
N GLY A 285 9.71 -4.70 -5.16
CA GLY A 285 8.92 -3.60 -5.76
C GLY A 285 7.61 -4.05 -6.43
N SER A 286 7.36 -5.36 -6.46
CA SER A 286 6.03 -5.96 -6.68
C SER A 286 5.05 -5.69 -5.52
N SER A 287 5.57 -5.34 -4.33
CA SER A 287 4.83 -4.88 -3.14
C SER A 287 3.63 -3.99 -3.45
N GLY A 288 2.46 -4.35 -2.94
CA GLY A 288 1.19 -3.66 -3.20
C GLY A 288 0.53 -4.01 -4.54
N GLY A 289 1.14 -4.87 -5.36
CA GLY A 289 0.54 -5.42 -6.57
C GLY A 289 -0.72 -6.23 -6.28
N PRO A 290 -1.78 -6.13 -7.11
CA PRO A 290 -3.10 -6.67 -6.79
C PRO A 290 -3.18 -8.19 -6.97
N TRP A 291 -3.85 -8.88 -6.04
CA TRP A 291 -4.23 -10.28 -6.18
C TRP A 291 -5.72 -10.40 -6.50
N PHE A 292 -6.03 -10.93 -7.69
CA PHE A 292 -7.39 -10.98 -8.24
C PHE A 292 -8.10 -12.32 -8.04
N THR A 293 -9.37 -12.24 -7.64
CA THR A 293 -10.39 -13.29 -7.85
C THR A 293 -11.22 -12.98 -9.08
N GLY A 294 -11.68 -14.03 -9.80
CA GLY A 294 -12.57 -13.88 -10.95
C GLY A 294 -12.01 -12.99 -12.06
N PHE A 295 -10.74 -13.16 -12.39
CA PHE A 295 -10.04 -12.35 -13.40
C PHE A 295 -10.39 -12.79 -14.83
N ASP A 296 -11.02 -11.91 -15.60
CA ASP A 296 -11.28 -12.09 -17.04
C ASP A 296 -10.09 -11.56 -17.85
N THR A 297 -9.28 -12.49 -18.37
CA THR A 297 -8.09 -12.20 -19.19
C THR A 297 -8.38 -11.47 -20.49
N ARG A 298 -9.61 -11.48 -21.00
CA ARG A 298 -9.96 -10.77 -22.23
C ARG A 298 -10.26 -9.29 -21.97
N THR A 299 -10.60 -8.93 -20.74
CA THR A 299 -10.96 -7.56 -20.36
C THR A 299 -10.02 -6.95 -19.32
N GLY A 300 -9.13 -7.74 -18.72
CA GLY A 300 -8.26 -7.36 -17.62
C GLY A 300 -9.03 -6.95 -16.37
N ARG A 301 -10.26 -7.43 -16.20
CA ARG A 301 -11.14 -7.09 -15.05
C ARG A 301 -11.10 -8.20 -14.02
N GLY A 302 -11.00 -7.85 -12.75
CA GLY A 302 -11.15 -8.79 -11.65
C GLY A 302 -11.68 -8.14 -10.39
N THR A 303 -11.64 -8.91 -9.29
CA THR A 303 -11.93 -8.42 -7.95
C THR A 303 -10.71 -8.61 -7.06
N ILE A 304 -10.05 -7.52 -6.69
CA ILE A 304 -8.90 -7.50 -5.80
C ILE A 304 -9.34 -8.00 -4.42
N SER A 305 -8.57 -8.90 -3.82
CA SER A 305 -8.89 -9.48 -2.50
C SER A 305 -7.68 -9.69 -1.59
N SER A 306 -6.49 -9.38 -2.10
CA SER A 306 -5.24 -9.24 -1.37
C SER A 306 -4.28 -8.40 -2.21
N VAL A 307 -3.08 -8.15 -1.68
CA VAL A 307 -1.96 -7.52 -2.37
C VAL A 307 -0.68 -8.31 -2.09
N VAL A 308 0.29 -8.21 -2.98
CA VAL A 308 1.67 -8.63 -2.70
C VAL A 308 2.18 -7.90 -1.46
N SER A 309 2.69 -8.64 -0.48
CA SER A 309 3.18 -8.08 0.79
C SER A 309 4.61 -8.54 1.07
N PHE A 310 4.82 -9.75 1.59
CA PHE A 310 6.14 -10.22 2.06
C PHE A 310 6.61 -11.52 1.40
N LYS A 311 7.88 -11.86 1.67
CA LYS A 311 8.51 -13.16 1.44
C LYS A 311 9.30 -13.54 2.70
N TYR A 312 9.47 -14.82 2.98
CA TYR A 312 10.39 -15.26 4.04
C TYR A 312 11.83 -15.26 3.52
N ALA A 313 12.81 -14.96 4.37
CA ALA A 313 14.21 -14.82 3.92
C ALA A 313 14.83 -16.13 3.40
N ASP A 314 14.28 -17.26 3.85
CA ASP A 314 14.60 -18.64 3.45
C ASP A 314 13.67 -19.20 2.36
N ASP A 315 12.60 -18.50 1.98
CA ASP A 315 11.75 -18.86 0.83
C ASP A 315 11.55 -17.66 -0.12
N ARG A 316 12.31 -17.68 -1.22
CA ARG A 316 12.26 -16.68 -2.29
C ARG A 316 11.17 -16.94 -3.32
N HIS A 317 10.63 -18.15 -3.35
CA HIS A 317 9.75 -18.67 -4.37
C HIS A 317 8.28 -18.59 -3.95
N THR A 318 7.99 -18.33 -2.68
CA THR A 318 6.62 -18.03 -2.20
C THR A 318 6.49 -16.54 -1.89
N GLN A 319 5.47 -15.91 -2.48
CA GLN A 319 5.09 -14.53 -2.15
C GLN A 319 3.76 -14.53 -1.40
N TYR A 320 3.69 -13.78 -0.30
CA TYR A 320 2.55 -13.79 0.60
C TYR A 320 1.70 -12.54 0.43
N GLY A 321 0.38 -12.72 0.58
CA GLY A 321 -0.61 -11.66 0.60
C GLY A 321 -1.55 -11.76 1.81
N PRO A 322 -1.78 -10.66 2.56
CA PRO A 322 -2.69 -10.65 3.70
C PRO A 322 -4.15 -10.76 3.26
N ARG A 323 -4.99 -11.40 4.08
CA ARG A 323 -6.42 -11.51 3.81
C ARG A 323 -7.13 -10.19 4.03
N PHE A 324 -7.88 -9.72 3.04
CA PHE A 324 -8.72 -8.54 3.20
C PHE A 324 -9.95 -8.84 4.08
N GLY A 325 -9.77 -8.72 5.40
CA GLY A 325 -10.82 -8.89 6.41
C GLY A 325 -11.60 -7.61 6.72
N GLU A 326 -12.21 -7.57 7.90
CA GLU A 326 -12.97 -6.42 8.39
C GLU A 326 -12.11 -5.14 8.51
N ALA A 327 -10.85 -5.27 8.92
CA ALA A 327 -9.92 -4.14 9.00
C ALA A 327 -9.70 -3.50 7.63
N ALA A 328 -9.43 -4.30 6.58
CA ALA A 328 -9.30 -3.79 5.20
C ALA A 328 -10.58 -3.10 4.73
N ARG A 329 -11.76 -3.65 5.07
CA ARG A 329 -13.07 -3.02 4.77
C ARG A 329 -13.21 -1.67 5.46
N LYS A 330 -12.87 -1.55 6.75
CA LYS A 330 -12.90 -0.29 7.50
C LYS A 330 -12.01 0.79 6.88
N LEU A 331 -10.80 0.43 6.44
CA LEU A 331 -9.92 1.36 5.73
C LEU A 331 -10.54 1.82 4.40
N TYR A 332 -11.07 0.88 3.60
CA TYR A 332 -11.69 1.18 2.31
C TYR A 332 -12.95 2.05 2.45
N ASP A 333 -13.83 1.70 3.38
CA ASP A 333 -15.07 2.40 3.67
C ASP A 333 -14.80 3.84 4.16
N ARG A 334 -13.66 4.09 4.81
CA ARG A 334 -13.26 5.44 5.23
C ARG A 334 -12.53 6.21 4.13
N ALA A 335 -11.57 5.57 3.45
CA ALA A 335 -10.83 6.17 2.33
C ALA A 335 -11.77 6.60 1.19
N SER A 336 -12.78 5.79 0.86
CA SER A 336 -13.76 6.07 -0.20
C SER A 336 -14.66 7.30 0.05
N ARG A 337 -14.57 7.91 1.24
CA ARG A 337 -15.37 9.07 1.68
C ARG A 337 -14.56 10.36 1.90
N LEU A 338 -13.28 10.37 1.49
CA LEU A 338 -12.37 11.53 1.52
C LEU A 338 -12.22 12.15 0.13
#